data_AF-A0A3M1DPW1-F1
#
_entry.id   AF-A0A3M1DPW1-F1
#
_cell.length_a   1.000
_cell.length_b   1.000
_cell.length_c   1.000
_cell.angle_alpha   90.00
_cell.angle_beta   90.00
_cell.angle_gamma   90.00
#
_symmetry.space_group_name_H-M   'P 1'
#
loop_
_entity.id
_entity.type
_entity.pdbx_description
1 polymer ?
#
loop_
_entity_poly.entity_id
_entity_poly.type
_entity_poly.pdbx_seq_one_letter_code
_entity_poly.pdbx_strand_id
1 'polypeptide(L)'
;YDHRLLGESLLNLTRRLDDEWADLVAPPTVEEPVSVILTYPHRRSGTLPLSPRLARIFPTGRTHRIRFLFRDEETGEEMPGWVVREHRFVYGLEEWYHRYDIPVGAYIEVRRAPEPGVVLVRRRATRTRREWLRTVAVEDGGLTFEMSRHPISCEYDELLVIAVTDFAALDAVEERIRKERRSPADVVAQIFPELAKLSPQGAVHAATLYSAVNLVMRVPPGPILSLLVTDDRYSFVGDYYWVSRSRSGL
;
A
#
# COMPACT_ATOMS: atom_id res chain seq x y z
N TYR A 1 -4.05 9.91 -16.09
CA TYR A 1 -2.75 9.53 -16.65
C TYR A 1 -2.99 8.68 -17.89
N ASP A 2 -2.06 8.66 -18.84
CA ASP A 2 -2.18 7.81 -20.04
C ASP A 2 -1.44 6.48 -19.82
N HIS A 3 -2.17 5.37 -19.77
CA HIS A 3 -1.63 4.03 -19.56
C HIS A 3 -0.67 3.60 -20.69
N ARG A 4 -0.81 4.20 -21.88
CA ARG A 4 0.03 3.91 -23.05
C ARG A 4 1.48 4.36 -22.87
N LEU A 5 1.73 5.24 -21.91
CA LEU A 5 3.08 5.71 -21.56
C LEU A 5 3.84 4.68 -20.72
N LEU A 6 3.17 3.68 -20.16
CA LEU A 6 3.79 2.65 -19.34
C LEU A 6 4.19 1.47 -20.22
N GLY A 7 5.51 1.28 -20.39
CA GLY A 7 6.04 0.06 -20.99
C GLY A 7 5.69 -1.20 -20.19
N GLU A 8 5.82 -2.37 -20.81
CA GLU A 8 5.42 -3.67 -20.23
C GLU A 8 6.00 -3.92 -18.83
N SER A 9 7.25 -3.53 -18.61
CA SER A 9 7.91 -3.62 -17.31
C SER A 9 7.14 -2.86 -16.21
N LEU A 10 6.75 -1.61 -16.44
CA LEU A 10 5.99 -0.81 -15.46
C LEU A 10 4.55 -1.31 -15.29
N LEU A 11 3.95 -1.87 -16.34
CA LEU A 11 2.66 -2.55 -16.24
C LEU A 11 2.76 -3.82 -15.38
N ASN A 12 3.86 -4.58 -15.49
CA ASN A 12 4.12 -5.72 -14.61
C ASN A 12 4.27 -5.29 -13.15
N LEU A 13 4.94 -4.17 -12.87
CA LEU A 13 4.98 -3.62 -11.51
C LEU A 13 3.57 -3.26 -11.02
N THR A 14 2.74 -2.62 -11.84
CA THR A 14 1.36 -2.29 -11.48
C THR A 14 0.55 -3.55 -11.13
N ARG A 15 0.71 -4.64 -11.88
CA ARG A 15 0.10 -5.95 -11.58
C ARG A 15 0.57 -6.53 -10.25
N ARG A 16 1.87 -6.43 -9.94
CA ARG A 16 2.44 -6.92 -8.68
C ARG A 16 1.94 -6.14 -7.47
N LEU A 17 1.73 -4.83 -7.61
CA LEU A 17 1.18 -3.99 -6.55
C LEU A 17 -0.30 -4.27 -6.27
N ASP A 18 -1.04 -4.85 -7.23
CA ASP A 18 -2.42 -5.34 -7.11
C ASP A 18 -3.38 -4.34 -6.44
N ASP A 19 -3.19 -3.05 -6.73
CA ASP A 19 -4.00 -1.95 -6.21
C ASP A 19 -5.43 -2.03 -6.76
N GLU A 20 -6.43 -1.76 -5.92
CA GLU A 20 -7.85 -1.90 -6.24
C GLU A 20 -8.36 -0.90 -7.30
N TRP A 21 -7.64 0.20 -7.52
CA TRP A 21 -7.92 1.20 -8.55
C TRP A 21 -7.01 1.06 -9.77
N ALA A 22 -6.11 0.07 -9.80
CA ALA A 22 -5.39 -0.27 -11.01
C ALA A 22 -6.33 -0.89 -12.07
N ASP A 23 -6.08 -0.57 -13.34
CA ASP A 23 -6.84 -1.11 -14.47
C ASP A 23 -6.37 -2.54 -14.80
N LEU A 24 -6.75 -3.48 -13.94
CA LEU A 24 -6.36 -4.88 -14.00
C LEU A 24 -7.58 -5.76 -14.30
N VAL A 25 -7.38 -6.75 -15.18
CA VAL A 25 -8.40 -7.76 -15.46
C VAL A 25 -8.34 -8.84 -14.38
N ALA A 26 -9.49 -9.12 -13.75
CA ALA A 26 -9.59 -10.20 -12.78
C ALA A 26 -9.25 -11.55 -13.46
N PRO A 27 -8.39 -12.39 -12.86
CA PRO A 27 -8.19 -13.74 -13.38
C PRO A 27 -9.49 -14.56 -13.28
N PRO A 28 -9.67 -15.57 -14.16
CA PRO A 28 -10.87 -16.41 -14.16
C PRO A 28 -10.99 -17.23 -12.88
N THR A 29 -9.86 -17.70 -12.37
CA THR A 29 -9.71 -18.41 -11.11
C THR A 29 -8.66 -17.72 -10.25
N VAL A 30 -8.71 -17.97 -8.95
CA VAL A 30 -7.68 -17.50 -8.02
C VAL A 30 -7.21 -18.69 -7.18
N GLU A 31 -5.91 -18.84 -7.04
CA GLU A 31 -5.34 -19.81 -6.12
C GLU A 31 -5.46 -19.28 -4.69
N GLU A 32 -5.89 -20.15 -3.78
CA GLU A 32 -6.04 -19.84 -2.36
C GLU A 32 -4.93 -20.51 -1.55
N PRO A 33 -4.38 -19.85 -0.51
CA PRO A 33 -4.75 -18.52 -0.03
C PRO A 33 -4.24 -17.38 -0.91
N VAL A 34 -5.01 -16.29 -0.96
CA VAL A 34 -4.64 -15.06 -1.67
C VAL A 34 -3.80 -14.21 -0.73
N SER A 35 -2.52 -14.03 -1.04
CA SER A 35 -1.64 -13.10 -0.32
C SER A 35 -1.80 -11.67 -0.85
N VAL A 36 -1.94 -10.72 0.06
CA VAL A 36 -2.15 -9.28 -0.18
C VAL A 36 -1.13 -8.50 0.64
N ILE A 37 -0.53 -7.47 0.04
CA ILE A 37 0.36 -6.56 0.76
C ILE A 37 -0.48 -5.41 1.31
N LEU A 38 -0.47 -5.22 2.64
CA LEU A 38 -1.29 -4.23 3.30
C LEU A 38 -0.74 -2.81 3.05
N THR A 39 -1.44 -2.01 2.27
CA THR A 39 -1.05 -0.61 2.01
C THR A 39 -1.49 0.31 3.16
N TYR A 40 -0.88 1.50 3.26
CA TYR A 40 -1.21 2.45 4.33
C TYR A 40 -2.69 2.84 4.40
N PRO A 41 -3.38 3.20 3.29
CA PRO A 41 -4.81 3.57 3.36
C PRO A 41 -5.67 2.47 3.99
N HIS A 42 -5.34 1.22 3.68
CA HIS A 42 -6.01 0.03 4.20
C HIS A 42 -5.66 -0.27 5.66
N ARG A 43 -4.38 -0.12 6.02
CA ARG A 43 -3.91 -0.22 7.41
C ARG A 43 -4.53 0.84 8.32
N ARG A 44 -4.63 2.09 7.84
CA ARG A 44 -5.19 3.25 8.56
C ARG A 44 -6.69 3.12 8.77
N SER A 45 -7.40 2.52 7.83
CA SER A 45 -8.87 2.44 7.82
C SER A 45 -9.43 1.09 8.26
N GLY A 46 -8.58 0.12 8.64
CA GLY A 46 -9.03 -1.22 9.04
C GLY A 46 -9.70 -2.00 7.91
N THR A 47 -9.16 -1.90 6.70
CA THR A 47 -9.75 -2.47 5.49
C THR A 47 -8.75 -3.31 4.70
N LEU A 48 -9.24 -4.11 3.74
CA LEU A 48 -8.45 -4.72 2.66
C LEU A 48 -8.82 -4.13 1.29
N PRO A 49 -7.86 -4.07 0.34
CA PRO A 49 -8.15 -3.68 -1.04
C PRO A 49 -9.03 -4.74 -1.71
N LEU A 50 -10.11 -4.34 -2.38
CA LEU A 50 -10.92 -5.26 -3.19
C LEU A 50 -10.37 -5.30 -4.62
N SER A 51 -9.10 -5.71 -4.77
CA SER A 51 -8.45 -5.87 -6.07
C SER A 51 -9.20 -6.88 -6.94
N PRO A 52 -9.08 -6.83 -8.28
CA PRO A 52 -9.74 -7.79 -9.18
C PRO A 52 -9.46 -9.26 -8.81
N ARG A 53 -8.26 -9.55 -8.31
CA ARG A 53 -7.87 -10.88 -7.81
C ARG A 53 -8.52 -11.19 -6.46
N LEU A 54 -8.40 -10.30 -5.47
CA LEU A 54 -8.92 -10.55 -4.13
C LEU A 54 -10.46 -10.56 -4.07
N ALA A 55 -11.12 -9.78 -4.93
CA ALA A 55 -12.58 -9.69 -5.03
C ALA A 55 -13.27 -11.03 -5.25
N ARG A 56 -12.56 -12.01 -5.81
CA ARG A 56 -13.08 -13.36 -6.01
C ARG A 56 -13.34 -14.07 -4.68
N ILE A 57 -12.52 -13.85 -3.65
CA ILE A 57 -12.64 -14.54 -2.35
C ILE A 57 -13.90 -14.13 -1.60
N PHE A 58 -14.33 -12.89 -1.77
CA PHE A 58 -15.43 -12.33 -1.00
C PHE A 58 -16.81 -12.62 -1.62
N PRO A 59 -17.85 -12.75 -0.78
CA PRO A 59 -19.21 -13.05 -1.25
C PRO A 59 -19.74 -11.96 -2.19
N THR A 60 -20.47 -12.40 -3.22
CA THR A 60 -21.14 -11.55 -4.21
C THR A 60 -22.65 -11.50 -3.96
N GLY A 61 -23.30 -10.45 -4.44
CA GLY A 61 -24.72 -10.21 -4.21
C GLY A 61 -25.19 -8.91 -4.84
N ARG A 62 -26.51 -8.69 -4.80
CA ARG A 62 -27.16 -7.57 -5.50
C ARG A 62 -27.06 -6.22 -4.78
N THR A 63 -26.71 -6.21 -3.50
CA THR A 63 -26.57 -5.00 -2.69
C THR A 63 -25.16 -4.43 -2.75
N HIS A 64 -25.04 -3.11 -2.63
CA HIS A 64 -23.74 -2.40 -2.63
C HIS A 64 -22.84 -2.77 -1.45
N ARG A 65 -23.45 -3.19 -0.33
CA ARG A 65 -22.79 -3.64 0.89
C ARG A 65 -23.25 -5.05 1.20
N ILE A 66 -22.29 -5.96 1.36
CA ILE A 66 -22.55 -7.36 1.70
C ILE A 66 -21.86 -7.68 3.01
N ARG A 67 -22.65 -8.07 4.01
CA ARG A 67 -22.14 -8.50 5.31
C ARG A 67 -21.66 -9.95 5.22
N PHE A 68 -20.55 -10.23 5.87
CA PHE A 68 -19.98 -11.58 6.04
C PHE A 68 -19.22 -11.61 7.37
N LEU A 69 -18.57 -12.73 7.66
CA LEU A 69 -17.69 -12.88 8.83
C LEU A 69 -16.26 -13.10 8.38
N PHE A 70 -15.34 -12.30 8.88
CA PHE A 70 -13.95 -12.71 8.98
C PHE A 70 -13.82 -13.72 10.12
N ARG A 71 -12.95 -14.70 9.96
CA ARG A 71 -12.50 -15.57 11.04
C ARG A 71 -10.99 -15.59 11.05
N ASP A 72 -10.40 -15.21 12.19
CA ASP A 72 -8.97 -15.31 12.42
C ASP A 72 -8.57 -16.79 12.42
N GLU A 73 -7.70 -17.19 11.50
CA GLU A 73 -7.29 -18.58 11.36
C GLU A 73 -6.43 -19.06 12.54
N GLU A 74 -5.75 -18.15 13.26
CA GLU A 74 -4.90 -18.50 14.42
C GLU A 74 -5.75 -18.75 15.68
N THR A 75 -6.79 -17.95 15.91
CA THR A 75 -7.56 -17.96 17.17
C THR A 75 -8.98 -18.51 17.02
N GLY A 76 -9.52 -18.57 15.80
CA GLY A 76 -10.92 -18.89 15.54
C GLY A 76 -11.89 -17.75 15.83
N GLU A 77 -11.41 -16.57 16.24
CA GLU A 77 -12.27 -15.42 16.54
C GLU A 77 -12.97 -14.92 15.29
N GLU A 78 -14.28 -14.69 15.39
CA GLU A 78 -15.10 -14.16 14.31
C GLU A 78 -15.29 -12.65 14.45
N MET A 79 -15.04 -11.93 13.35
CA MET A 79 -15.13 -10.47 13.27
C MET A 79 -16.09 -10.11 12.13
N PRO A 80 -17.04 -9.18 12.33
CA PRO A 80 -17.96 -8.81 11.27
C PRO A 80 -17.23 -8.07 10.14
N GLY A 81 -17.51 -8.45 8.89
CA GLY A 81 -16.93 -7.85 7.69
C GLY A 81 -17.97 -7.30 6.73
N TRP A 82 -17.61 -6.27 5.96
CA TRP A 82 -18.44 -5.70 4.90
C TRP A 82 -17.66 -5.53 3.60
N VAL A 83 -18.17 -6.11 2.52
CA VAL A 83 -17.69 -5.84 1.17
C VAL A 83 -18.37 -4.56 0.67
N VAL A 84 -17.58 -3.54 0.34
CA VAL A 84 -18.06 -2.26 -0.20
C VAL A 84 -17.59 -2.13 -1.65
N ARG A 85 -18.40 -2.65 -2.58
CA ARG A 85 -17.98 -2.79 -3.99
C ARG A 85 -17.76 -1.48 -4.71
N GLU A 86 -18.63 -0.51 -4.47
CA GLU A 86 -18.58 0.81 -5.12
C GLU A 86 -17.24 1.53 -4.88
N HIS A 87 -16.70 1.35 -3.67
CA HIS A 87 -15.42 1.95 -3.26
C HIS A 87 -14.27 0.94 -3.22
N ARG A 88 -14.50 -0.29 -3.69
CA ARG A 88 -13.50 -1.35 -3.86
C ARG A 88 -12.68 -1.68 -2.60
N PHE A 89 -13.34 -1.81 -1.44
CA PHE A 89 -12.67 -2.29 -0.24
C PHE A 89 -13.51 -3.26 0.57
N VAL A 90 -12.87 -3.92 1.52
CA VAL A 90 -13.50 -4.75 2.54
C VAL A 90 -13.18 -4.18 3.91
N TYR A 91 -14.20 -3.91 4.72
CA TYR A 91 -14.06 -3.32 6.05
C TYR A 91 -14.21 -4.36 7.17
N GLY A 92 -13.53 -4.15 8.30
CA GLY A 92 -13.74 -4.90 9.54
C GLY A 92 -12.48 -5.48 10.18
N LEU A 93 -11.29 -4.91 9.91
CA LEU A 93 -10.00 -5.45 10.39
C LEU A 93 -9.18 -4.46 11.23
N GLU A 94 -9.76 -3.33 11.63
CA GLU A 94 -9.05 -2.30 12.42
C GLU A 94 -8.48 -2.88 13.72
N GLU A 95 -9.34 -3.45 14.56
CA GLU A 95 -8.96 -4.05 15.84
C GLU A 95 -8.00 -5.23 15.66
N TRP A 96 -8.18 -6.00 14.59
CA TRP A 96 -7.30 -7.12 14.25
C TRP A 96 -5.88 -6.62 13.91
N TYR A 97 -5.74 -5.55 13.12
CA TYR A 97 -4.44 -4.93 12.85
C TYR A 97 -3.77 -4.38 14.11
N HIS A 98 -4.54 -3.75 15.00
CA HIS A 98 -4.01 -3.23 16.27
C HIS A 98 -3.55 -4.34 17.21
N ARG A 99 -4.33 -5.42 17.33
CA ARG A 99 -3.99 -6.55 18.21
C ARG A 99 -2.68 -7.22 17.83
N TYR A 100 -2.44 -7.41 16.54
CA TYR A 100 -1.25 -8.10 16.03
C TYR A 100 -0.11 -7.15 15.64
N ASP A 101 -0.25 -5.85 15.90
CA ASP A 101 0.70 -4.81 15.51
C ASP A 101 1.13 -4.92 14.04
N ILE A 102 0.15 -5.10 13.14
CA ILE A 102 0.41 -5.32 11.72
C ILE A 102 0.98 -4.03 11.10
N PRO A 103 2.17 -4.02 10.48
CA PRO A 103 2.71 -2.82 9.84
C PRO A 103 2.13 -2.60 8.43
N VAL A 104 2.32 -1.38 7.90
CA VAL A 104 2.22 -1.16 6.45
C VAL A 104 3.23 -2.04 5.74
N GLY A 105 2.86 -2.64 4.62
CA GLY A 105 3.68 -3.57 3.85
C GLY A 105 3.60 -5.02 4.32
N ALA A 106 2.85 -5.33 5.38
CA ALA A 106 2.68 -6.71 5.85
C ALA A 106 1.95 -7.60 4.83
N TYR A 107 2.31 -8.89 4.79
CA TYR A 107 1.56 -9.89 4.04
C TYR A 107 0.37 -10.40 4.87
N ILE A 108 -0.83 -10.19 4.32
CA ILE A 108 -2.09 -10.74 4.82
C ILE A 108 -2.58 -11.79 3.84
N GLU A 109 -2.97 -12.95 4.36
CA GLU A 109 -3.55 -14.01 3.56
C GLU A 109 -5.03 -14.17 3.83
N VAL A 110 -5.78 -14.36 2.75
CA VAL A 110 -7.22 -14.46 2.77
C VAL A 110 -7.66 -15.66 1.95
N ARG A 111 -8.58 -16.47 2.50
CA ARG A 111 -9.17 -17.62 1.80
C ARG A 111 -10.62 -17.84 2.23
N ARG A 112 -11.39 -18.56 1.43
CA ARG A 112 -12.76 -18.92 1.79
C ARG A 112 -12.74 -19.99 2.87
N ALA A 113 -13.66 -19.90 3.83
CA ALA A 113 -13.95 -21.01 4.72
C ALA A 113 -14.88 -22.02 4.02
N PRO A 114 -14.97 -23.27 4.49
CA PRO A 114 -16.02 -24.20 4.08
C PRO A 114 -17.43 -23.65 4.34
N GLU A 115 -17.60 -22.84 5.38
CA GLU A 115 -18.87 -22.24 5.77
C GLU A 115 -19.23 -21.05 4.86
N PRO A 116 -20.44 -21.03 4.27
CA PRO A 116 -20.89 -19.91 3.46
C PRO A 116 -20.88 -18.59 4.24
N GLY A 117 -20.33 -17.54 3.63
CA GLY A 117 -20.28 -16.21 4.24
C GLY A 117 -19.20 -16.04 5.31
N VAL A 118 -18.28 -17.00 5.43
CA VAL A 118 -17.09 -16.89 6.28
C VAL A 118 -15.83 -16.83 5.42
N VAL A 119 -14.96 -15.87 5.73
CA VAL A 119 -13.67 -15.66 5.08
C VAL A 119 -12.59 -15.75 6.14
N LEU A 120 -11.59 -16.60 5.91
CA LEU A 120 -10.48 -16.78 6.82
C LEU A 120 -9.41 -15.74 6.53
N VAL A 121 -8.90 -15.11 7.57
CA VAL A 121 -7.83 -14.12 7.52
C VAL A 121 -6.69 -14.56 8.41
N ARG A 122 -5.45 -14.43 7.92
CA ARG A 122 -4.25 -14.63 8.73
C ARG A 122 -3.14 -13.66 8.35
N ARG A 123 -2.28 -13.37 9.30
CA ARG A 123 -0.96 -12.76 9.05
C ARG A 123 0.05 -13.88 8.76
N ARG A 124 1.09 -13.58 7.99
CA ARG A 124 2.26 -14.47 7.90
C ARG A 124 3.15 -14.28 9.12
N ALA A 125 2.81 -14.95 10.22
CA ALA A 125 3.49 -14.78 11.50
C ALA A 125 4.96 -15.21 11.45
N THR A 126 5.83 -14.45 12.11
CA THR A 126 7.24 -14.78 12.32
C THR A 126 7.61 -14.60 13.78
N ARG A 127 8.78 -15.10 14.20
CA ARG A 127 9.33 -14.77 15.52
C ARG A 127 9.63 -13.28 15.56
N THR A 128 9.20 -12.60 16.63
CA THR A 128 9.47 -11.17 16.81
C THR A 128 10.98 -10.89 16.76
N ARG A 129 11.37 -10.01 15.83
CA ARG A 129 12.74 -9.55 15.64
C ARG A 129 12.76 -8.04 15.42
N ARG A 130 13.88 -7.39 15.76
CA ARG A 130 14.03 -5.94 15.58
C ARG A 130 14.68 -5.67 14.24
N GLU A 131 13.88 -5.18 13.29
CA GLU A 131 14.26 -4.91 11.90
C GLU A 131 14.53 -3.42 11.69
N TRP A 132 15.42 -3.11 10.74
CA TRP A 132 15.61 -1.74 10.27
C TRP A 132 14.59 -1.42 9.20
N LEU A 133 13.66 -0.52 9.51
CA LEU A 133 12.60 -0.11 8.58
C LEU A 133 12.71 1.37 8.26
N ARG A 134 12.24 1.70 7.05
CA ARG A 134 11.94 3.09 6.69
C ARG A 134 10.84 3.59 7.60
N THR A 135 11.12 4.62 8.38
CA THR A 135 10.21 5.21 9.35
C THR A 135 9.87 6.61 8.88
N VAL A 136 8.57 6.90 8.83
CA VAL A 136 8.09 8.24 8.49
C VAL A 136 7.94 9.09 9.75
N ALA A 137 8.34 10.35 9.66
CA ALA A 137 8.04 11.39 10.63
C ALA A 137 7.45 12.61 9.90
N VAL A 138 6.85 13.52 10.67
CA VAL A 138 6.35 14.79 10.15
C VAL A 138 7.14 15.94 10.77
N GLU A 139 7.87 16.67 9.93
CA GLU A 139 8.73 17.79 10.34
C GLU A 139 8.48 18.98 9.40
N ASP A 140 8.35 20.19 9.96
CA ASP A 140 8.05 21.43 9.21
C ASP A 140 6.87 21.28 8.24
N GLY A 141 5.91 20.43 8.63
CA GLY A 141 4.74 20.09 7.84
C GLY A 141 5.01 19.08 6.72
N GLY A 142 6.24 18.73 6.41
CA GLY A 142 6.57 17.70 5.43
C GLY A 142 6.72 16.30 6.00
N LEU A 143 6.70 15.29 5.12
CA LEU A 143 7.15 13.95 5.49
C LEU A 143 8.67 13.91 5.44
N THR A 144 9.28 13.39 6.50
CA THR A 144 10.69 13.00 6.51
C THR A 144 10.82 11.50 6.71
N PHE A 145 11.91 10.93 6.22
CA PHE A 145 12.17 9.50 6.36
C PHE A 145 13.55 9.22 6.92
N GLU A 146 13.63 8.21 7.78
CA GLU A 146 14.87 7.68 8.34
C GLU A 146 14.83 6.15 8.43
N MET A 147 15.99 5.52 8.59
CA MET A 147 16.07 4.11 8.96
C MET A 147 16.08 4.01 10.48
N SER A 148 15.11 3.30 11.07
CA SER A 148 15.08 3.06 12.52
C SER A 148 14.63 1.63 12.85
N ARG A 149 14.88 1.19 14.10
CA ARG A 149 14.67 -0.21 14.52
C ARG A 149 13.30 -0.43 15.16
N HIS A 150 12.48 -1.27 14.53
CA HIS A 150 11.14 -1.63 15.00
C HIS A 150 11.01 -3.13 15.30
N PRO A 151 10.29 -3.53 16.36
CA PRO A 151 9.91 -4.92 16.55
C PRO A 151 8.89 -5.33 15.47
N ILE A 152 9.10 -6.45 14.79
CA ILE A 152 8.20 -6.97 13.76
C ILE A 152 7.99 -8.47 13.97
N SER A 153 6.74 -8.90 13.90
CA SER A 153 6.29 -10.30 14.14
C SER A 153 5.52 -10.90 12.96
N CYS A 154 5.63 -10.32 11.76
CA CYS A 154 5.08 -10.90 10.54
C CYS A 154 6.00 -10.67 9.34
N GLU A 155 5.81 -11.43 8.27
CA GLU A 155 6.45 -11.16 6.99
C GLU A 155 5.88 -9.87 6.37
N TYR A 156 6.72 -9.16 5.64
CA TYR A 156 6.38 -7.93 4.94
C TYR A 156 7.16 -7.83 3.63
N ASP A 157 6.67 -7.00 2.72
CA ASP A 157 7.36 -6.62 1.51
C ASP A 157 8.37 -5.49 1.80
N GLU A 158 9.65 -5.73 1.54
CA GLU A 158 10.74 -4.78 1.86
C GLU A 158 10.62 -3.43 1.13
N LEU A 159 10.00 -3.42 -0.05
CA LEU A 159 9.80 -2.23 -0.87
C LEU A 159 8.56 -1.45 -0.43
N LEU A 160 7.55 -2.09 0.15
CA LEU A 160 6.32 -1.43 0.59
C LEU A 160 6.28 -1.13 2.10
N VAL A 161 7.10 -1.79 2.92
CA VAL A 161 7.11 -1.59 4.38
C VAL A 161 7.51 -0.18 4.79
N ILE A 162 6.64 0.48 5.57
CA ILE A 162 6.94 1.77 6.20
C ILE A 162 6.44 1.70 7.64
N ALA A 163 7.32 1.97 8.59
CA ALA A 163 6.93 2.13 9.98
C ALA A 163 6.27 3.50 10.16
N VAL A 164 5.03 3.47 10.67
CA VAL A 164 4.24 4.67 11.01
C VAL A 164 4.04 4.69 12.52
N THR A 165 4.58 5.70 13.17
CA THR A 165 4.51 5.85 14.64
C THR A 165 3.47 6.87 15.08
N ASP A 166 3.11 7.82 14.21
CA ASP A 166 2.10 8.85 14.46
C ASP A 166 1.14 8.99 13.26
N PHE A 167 0.01 8.30 13.34
CA PHE A 167 -1.03 8.37 12.31
C PHE A 167 -1.73 9.74 12.28
N ALA A 168 -1.87 10.41 13.42
CA ALA A 168 -2.57 11.70 13.50
C ALA A 168 -1.75 12.81 12.82
N ALA A 169 -0.43 12.76 12.93
CA ALA A 169 0.46 13.67 12.21
C ALA A 169 0.33 13.50 10.68
N LEU A 170 0.22 12.26 10.18
CA LEU A 170 -0.01 11.99 8.76
C LEU A 170 -1.38 12.51 8.29
N ASP A 171 -2.43 12.30 9.08
CA ASP A 171 -3.78 12.81 8.78
C ASP A 171 -3.76 14.36 8.60
N ALA A 172 -2.98 15.07 9.43
CA ALA A 172 -2.82 16.53 9.29
C ALA A 172 -2.09 16.94 7.99
N VAL A 173 -1.10 16.15 7.55
CA VAL A 173 -0.39 16.39 6.28
C VAL A 173 -1.30 16.11 5.09
N GLU A 174 -2.06 15.02 5.10
CA GLU A 174 -3.07 14.70 4.08
C GLU A 174 -4.11 15.82 3.96
N GLU A 175 -4.65 16.28 5.10
CA GLU A 175 -5.65 17.34 5.13
C GLU A 175 -5.12 18.64 4.54
N ARG A 176 -3.86 18.99 4.80
CA ARG A 176 -3.23 20.17 4.21
C ARG A 176 -3.01 20.00 2.71
N ILE A 177 -2.47 18.86 2.26
CA ILE A 177 -2.33 18.53 0.83
C ILE A 177 -3.66 18.70 0.10
N ARG A 178 -4.76 18.22 0.70
CA ARG A 178 -6.12 18.35 0.17
C ARG A 178 -6.59 19.80 0.11
N LYS A 179 -6.40 20.58 1.18
CA LYS A 179 -6.77 22.01 1.25
C LYS A 179 -6.02 22.86 0.23
N GLU A 180 -4.72 22.62 0.08
CA GLU A 180 -3.84 23.30 -0.85
C GLU A 180 -3.99 22.79 -2.29
N ARG A 181 -4.77 21.72 -2.50
CA ARG A 181 -4.99 21.06 -3.81
C ARG A 181 -3.68 20.68 -4.49
N ARG A 182 -2.71 20.20 -3.71
CA ARG A 182 -1.41 19.77 -4.23
C ARG A 182 -1.60 18.60 -5.19
N SER A 183 -0.89 18.65 -6.30
CA SER A 183 -0.94 17.60 -7.31
C SER A 183 -0.09 16.38 -6.89
N PRO A 184 -0.29 15.21 -7.50
CA PRO A 184 0.62 14.08 -7.32
C PRO A 184 2.09 14.43 -7.62
N ALA A 185 2.34 15.33 -8.57
CA ALA A 185 3.69 15.80 -8.90
C ALA A 185 4.33 16.59 -7.75
N ASP A 186 3.55 17.40 -7.04
CA ASP A 186 4.03 18.16 -5.88
C ASP A 186 4.38 17.24 -4.70
N VAL A 187 3.54 16.22 -4.46
CA VAL A 187 3.76 15.26 -3.38
C VAL A 187 4.97 14.37 -3.68
N VAL A 188 5.09 13.87 -4.92
CA VAL A 188 6.26 13.09 -5.34
C VAL A 188 7.55 13.93 -5.27
N ALA A 189 7.52 15.19 -5.69
CA ALA A 189 8.68 16.08 -5.60
C ALA A 189 9.15 16.32 -4.17
N GLN A 190 8.24 16.28 -3.20
CA GLN A 190 8.57 16.40 -1.78
C GLN A 190 9.09 15.09 -1.19
N ILE A 191 8.47 13.95 -1.50
CA ILE A 191 8.80 12.65 -0.89
C ILE A 191 10.05 12.03 -1.50
N PHE A 192 10.28 12.21 -2.81
CA PHE A 192 11.37 11.52 -3.51
C PHE A 192 12.75 11.82 -2.91
N PRO A 193 13.16 13.08 -2.63
CA PRO A 193 14.46 13.37 -2.04
C PRO A 193 14.66 12.73 -0.66
N GLU A 194 13.59 12.67 0.13
CA GLU A 194 13.60 12.08 1.47
C GLU A 194 13.76 10.55 1.45
N LEU A 195 13.29 9.88 0.40
CA LEU A 195 13.59 8.47 0.17
C LEU A 195 14.99 8.28 -0.44
N ALA A 196 15.39 9.17 -1.35
CA ALA A 196 16.68 9.09 -2.04
C ALA A 196 17.85 9.19 -1.06
N LYS A 197 17.76 10.03 -0.01
CA LYS A 197 18.81 10.15 1.01
C LYS A 197 19.05 8.86 1.82
N LEU A 198 18.11 7.91 1.80
CA LEU A 198 18.27 6.60 2.45
C LEU A 198 19.05 5.59 1.58
N SER A 199 19.34 5.95 0.33
CA SER A 199 20.07 5.12 -0.63
C SER A 199 21.43 5.77 -0.94
N PRO A 200 22.55 5.04 -0.86
CA PRO A 200 23.87 5.59 -1.20
C PRO A 200 23.95 6.12 -2.64
N GLN A 201 23.17 5.56 -3.56
CA GLN A 201 23.12 5.96 -4.96
C GLN A 201 22.05 7.03 -5.24
N GLY A 202 21.32 7.50 -4.22
CA GLY A 202 20.17 8.39 -4.40
C GLY A 202 19.02 7.76 -5.19
N ALA A 203 19.01 6.43 -5.32
CA ALA A 203 18.05 5.70 -6.12
C ALA A 203 16.84 5.29 -5.28
N VAL A 204 15.64 5.50 -5.81
CA VAL A 204 14.36 5.18 -5.19
C VAL A 204 13.62 4.18 -6.07
N HIS A 205 13.21 3.05 -5.48
CA HIS A 205 12.36 2.09 -6.18
C HIS A 205 10.93 2.61 -6.31
N ALA A 206 10.29 2.43 -7.46
CA ALA A 206 8.97 2.98 -7.73
C ALA A 206 7.87 2.45 -6.77
N ALA A 207 7.96 1.19 -6.33
CA ALA A 207 7.05 0.64 -5.29
C ALA A 207 7.20 1.37 -3.93
N THR A 208 8.44 1.65 -3.51
CA THR A 208 8.75 2.40 -2.30
C THR A 208 8.14 3.79 -2.34
N LEU A 209 8.31 4.49 -3.47
CA LEU A 209 7.70 5.79 -3.70
C LEU A 209 6.16 5.70 -3.65
N TYR A 210 5.58 4.69 -4.29
CA TYR A 210 4.13 4.45 -4.27
C TYR A 210 3.59 4.26 -2.84
N SER A 211 4.26 3.45 -2.01
CA SER A 211 3.87 3.25 -0.61
C SER A 211 3.96 4.56 0.19
N ALA A 212 5.04 5.31 0.02
CA ALA A 212 5.27 6.57 0.72
C ALA A 212 4.28 7.67 0.31
N VAL A 213 3.96 7.81 -0.97
CA VAL A 213 2.94 8.77 -1.45
C VAL A 213 1.57 8.43 -0.87
N ASN A 214 1.22 7.14 -0.82
CA ASN A 214 -0.06 6.69 -0.26
C ASN A 214 -0.18 6.89 1.26
N LEU A 215 0.86 7.36 1.97
CA LEU A 215 0.74 7.81 3.36
C LEU A 215 -0.13 9.07 3.50
N VAL A 216 -0.18 9.91 2.47
CA VAL A 216 -0.79 11.26 2.55
C VAL A 216 -1.60 11.64 1.31
N MET A 217 -1.61 10.80 0.28
CA MET A 217 -2.41 10.98 -0.91
C MET A 217 -2.76 9.61 -1.52
N ARG A 218 -4.03 9.19 -1.40
CA ARG A 218 -4.50 7.97 -2.05
C ARG A 218 -4.44 8.10 -3.57
N VAL A 219 -3.50 7.39 -4.20
CA VAL A 219 -3.37 7.28 -5.66
C VAL A 219 -2.95 5.87 -6.07
N PRO A 220 -3.52 5.30 -7.15
CA PRO A 220 -3.03 4.03 -7.69
C PRO A 220 -1.58 4.19 -8.21
N PRO A 221 -0.88 3.08 -8.55
CA PRO A 221 0.50 3.15 -9.05
C PRO A 221 0.63 3.94 -10.36
N GLY A 222 -0.33 3.80 -11.28
CA GLY A 222 -0.26 4.34 -12.64
C GLY A 222 0.07 5.84 -12.74
N PRO A 223 -0.61 6.75 -12.01
CA PRO A 223 -0.26 8.17 -11.95
C PRO A 223 1.19 8.45 -11.54
N ILE A 224 1.70 7.76 -10.52
CA ILE A 224 3.08 7.95 -10.04
C ILE A 224 4.07 7.46 -11.10
N LEU A 225 3.82 6.27 -11.67
CA LEU A 225 4.70 5.70 -12.70
C LEU A 225 4.71 6.56 -13.96
N SER A 226 3.55 7.05 -14.39
CA SER A 226 3.43 7.96 -15.54
C SER A 226 4.19 9.25 -15.28
N LEU A 227 4.08 9.82 -14.08
CA LEU A 227 4.83 11.01 -13.70
C LEU A 227 6.34 10.78 -13.82
N LEU A 228 6.86 9.70 -13.24
CA LEU A 228 8.29 9.36 -13.29
C LEU A 228 8.81 9.24 -14.74
N VAL A 229 7.98 8.72 -15.66
CA VAL A 229 8.34 8.57 -17.07
C VAL A 229 8.37 9.91 -17.81
N THR A 230 7.43 10.80 -17.51
CA THR A 230 7.20 12.03 -18.30
C THR A 230 7.92 13.26 -17.76
N ASP A 231 8.27 13.25 -16.48
CA ASP A 231 8.86 14.40 -15.79
C ASP A 231 10.39 14.32 -15.85
N ASP A 232 11.01 15.36 -16.41
CA ASP A 232 12.44 15.41 -16.70
C ASP A 232 13.32 15.46 -15.44
N ARG A 233 12.72 15.71 -14.27
CA ARG A 233 13.38 15.62 -12.97
C ARG A 233 13.79 14.21 -12.59
N TYR A 234 13.25 13.18 -13.25
CA TYR A 234 13.54 11.78 -12.90
C TYR A 234 14.22 11.03 -14.04
N SER A 235 15.14 10.14 -13.69
CA SER A 235 15.80 9.22 -14.61
C SER A 235 15.59 7.79 -14.18
N PHE A 236 15.17 6.94 -15.11
CA PHE A 236 15.16 5.49 -14.90
C PHE A 236 16.59 4.94 -14.90
N VAL A 237 16.93 4.08 -13.94
CA VAL A 237 18.27 3.48 -13.80
C VAL A 237 18.28 1.94 -13.80
N GLY A 238 17.13 1.30 -14.07
CA GLY A 238 17.00 -0.16 -14.11
C GLY A 238 16.19 -0.72 -12.93
N ASP A 239 15.60 -1.91 -13.09
CA ASP A 239 14.88 -2.66 -12.03
C ASP A 239 13.88 -1.82 -11.20
N TYR A 240 13.12 -0.96 -11.89
CA TYR A 240 12.15 -0.01 -11.29
C TYR A 240 12.76 1.06 -10.38
N TYR A 241 14.08 1.23 -10.36
CA TYR A 241 14.76 2.30 -9.67
C TYR A 241 14.83 3.56 -10.53
N TRP A 242 14.70 4.69 -9.84
CA TRP A 242 14.77 6.03 -10.40
C TRP A 242 15.70 6.89 -9.57
N VAL A 243 16.33 7.87 -10.19
CA VAL A 243 17.09 8.93 -9.50
C VAL A 243 16.52 10.29 -9.87
N SER A 244 16.62 11.27 -8.98
CA SER A 244 16.34 12.66 -9.35
C SER A 244 17.53 13.25 -10.08
N ARG A 245 17.32 13.87 -11.24
CA ARG A 245 18.29 14.76 -11.86
C ARG A 245 18.34 16.01 -10.99
N SER A 246 19.43 16.23 -10.26
CA SER A 246 19.68 17.54 -9.70
C SER A 246 19.68 18.54 -10.86
N ARG A 247 18.94 19.65 -10.73
CA ARG A 247 19.22 20.81 -11.60
C ARG A 247 20.64 21.21 -11.25
N SER A 248 21.61 20.90 -12.11
CA SER A 248 22.90 21.56 -12.11
C SER A 248 22.62 23.06 -12.00
N GLY A 249 23.17 23.70 -10.97
CA GLY A 249 22.86 25.07 -10.61
C GLY A 249 22.89 26.01 -11.82
N LEU A 250 21.89 26.88 -11.87
CA LEU A 250 22.06 28.23 -12.41
C LEU A 250 22.60 29.11 -11.27
#